data_AF-A0A958P440-F1
#
_entry.id   AF-A0A958P440-F1
#
_cell.length_a   1.000
_cell.length_b   1.000
_cell.length_c   1.000
_cell.angle_alpha   90.00
_cell.angle_beta   90.00
_cell.angle_gamma   90.00
#
_symmetry.space_group_name_H-M   'P 1'
#
loop_
_entity.id
_entity.type
_entity.pdbx_description
1 polymer ?
#
loop_
_entity_poly.entity_id
_entity_poly.type
_entity_poly.pdbx_seq_one_letter_code
_entity_poly.pdbx_strand_id
1 'polypeptide(L)' 'NFRLGINGTYGLSMGKLDLLFQVGGYAYTAYEDNGYIYSKLGSRYYLTDKLFVNLALKTHFAVADFIEYGVGYRLH' A
#
# COMPACT_ATOMS: atom_id res chain seq x y z
N ASN A 1 4.35 -23.94 7.57
CA ASN A 1 4.60 -22.79 6.68
C ASN A 1 4.24 -21.49 7.40
N PHE A 2 5.16 -20.95 8.19
CA PHE A 2 4.99 -19.68 8.90
C PHE A 2 5.87 -18.62 8.21
N ARG A 3 5.30 -17.46 7.88
CA ARG A 3 6.01 -16.33 7.28
C ARG A 3 5.80 -15.13 8.18
N LEU A 4 6.88 -14.60 8.74
CA LEU A 4 6.88 -13.43 9.61
C LEU A 4 7.45 -12.26 8.80
N GLY A 5 6.62 -11.24 8.59
CA GLY A 5 6.98 -10.05 7.82
C GLY A 5 6.75 -8.80 8.66
N ILE A 6 7.57 -7.79 8.42
CA ILE A 6 7.40 -6.46 9.00
C ILE A 6 7.13 -5.51 7.85
N ASN A 7 6.14 -4.64 8.02
CA ASN A 7 5.91 -3.53 7.12
C ASN A 7 5.88 -2.22 7.89
N GLY A 8 6.50 -1.20 7.30
CA GLY A 8 6.36 0.20 7.69
C GLY A 8 5.39 0.87 6.72
N THR A 9 4.39 1.56 7.26
CA THR A 9 3.49 2.39 6.46
C THR A 9 3.65 3.84 6.90
N TYR A 10 3.95 4.71 5.95
CA TYR A 10 4.02 6.14 6.11
C TYR A 10 2.83 6.79 5.41
N GLY A 11 2.12 7.69 6.09
CA GLY A 11 0.95 8.38 5.56
C GLY A 11 1.12 9.89 5.62
N LEU A 12 0.82 10.58 4.54
CA LEU A 12 0.82 12.03 4.45
C LEU A 12 -0.57 12.52 4.02
N SER A 13 -1.25 13.23 4.91
CA SER A 13 -2.56 13.82 4.65
C SER A 13 -2.41 15.30 4.31
N MET A 14 -2.83 15.68 3.10
CA MET A 14 -2.80 17.03 2.55
C MET A 14 -4.21 17.44 2.10
N GLY A 15 -5.01 17.92 3.05
CA GLY A 15 -6.39 18.35 2.80
C GLY A 15 -7.27 17.21 2.29
N LYS A 16 -7.59 17.22 0.99
CA LYS A 16 -8.41 16.18 0.33
C LYS A 16 -7.58 15.04 -0.28
N LEU A 17 -6.26 15.05 -0.16
CA LEU A 17 -5.38 14.01 -0.69
C LEU A 17 -4.61 13.35 0.46
N ASP A 18 -4.78 12.05 0.65
CA ASP A 18 -3.89 11.24 1.48
C ASP A 18 -2.95 10.43 0.58
N LEU A 19 -1.65 10.50 0.81
CA LEU A 19 -0.66 9.63 0.18
C LEU A 19 -0.19 8.61 1.23
N LEU A 20 -0.19 7.34 0.87
CA LEU A 20 0.28 6.25 1.71
C LEU A 20 1.47 5.55 1.04
N PHE A 21 2.61 5.53 1.70
CA PHE A 21 3.80 4.82 1.27
C PHE A 21 4.00 3.64 2.21
N GLN A 22 3.78 2.43 1.75
CA GLN A 22 4.00 1.22 2.51
C GLN A 22 5.21 0.49 1.95
N VAL A 23 6.18 0.20 2.81
CA VAL A 23 7.35 -0.61 2.47
C VAL A 23 7.40 -1.76 3.46
N GLY A 24 7.45 -2.98 2.96
CA GLY A 24 7.48 -4.16 3.79
C GLY A 24 8.51 -5.15 3.30
N GLY A 25 9.13 -5.82 4.26
CA GLY A 25 10.08 -6.88 3.99
C GLY A 25 9.69 -8.14 4.74
N TYR A 26 9.90 -9.30 4.12
CA TYR A 26 9.84 -10.56 4.85
C TYR A 26 11.11 -10.66 5.70
N ALA A 27 10.97 -10.60 7.02
CA ALA A 27 12.10 -10.68 7.95
C ALA A 27 12.66 -12.11 8.07
N TYR A 28 11.84 -13.13 7.80
CA TYR A 28 12.26 -14.53 7.77
C TYR A 28 11.41 -15.33 6.76
N THR A 29 12.06 -15.95 5.78
CA THR A 29 11.42 -16.94 4.88
C THR A 29 12.40 -18.10 4.69
N ALA A 30 11.92 -19.34 4.80
CA ALA A 30 12.73 -20.56 4.64
C ALA A 30 12.96 -20.94 3.15
N TYR A 31 12.76 -20.00 2.23
CA TYR A 31 12.92 -20.21 0.79
C TYR A 31 13.87 -19.16 0.22
N GLU A 32 15.03 -19.64 -0.18
CA GLU A 32 16.09 -18.92 -0.86
C GLU A 32 15.69 -18.71 -2.34
N ASP A 33 14.71 -17.85 -2.61
CA ASP A 33 14.48 -17.37 -3.98
C ASP A 33 13.85 -15.97 -3.99
N ASN A 34 14.69 -14.99 -4.32
CA ASN A 34 14.37 -13.78 -5.08
C ASN A 34 13.10 -13.01 -4.72
N GLY A 35 13.01 -12.52 -3.47
CA GLY A 35 12.40 -11.21 -3.32
C GLY A 35 11.97 -10.77 -1.93
N TYR A 36 12.90 -10.19 -1.17
CA TYR A 36 12.68 -9.87 0.26
C TYR A 36 11.88 -8.59 0.54
N ILE A 37 11.77 -7.65 -0.40
CA ILE A 37 11.21 -6.31 -0.15
C ILE A 37 10.09 -6.01 -1.17
N TYR A 38 8.92 -5.64 -0.67
CA TYR A 38 7.80 -5.12 -1.46
C TYR A 38 7.52 -3.66 -1.07
N SER A 39 7.18 -2.87 -2.07
CA SER A 39 6.77 -1.47 -1.88
C SER A 39 5.37 -1.30 -2.45
N LYS A 40 4.48 -0.69 -1.68
CA LYS A 40 3.11 -0.38 -2.03
C LYS A 40 2.89 1.12 -1.89
N LEU A 41 2.49 1.74 -2.98
CA LEU A 41 2.22 3.17 -3.11
C LEU A 41 0.72 3.41 -3.21
N GLY A 42 0.11 3.85 -2.12
CA GLY A 42 -1.29 4.27 -2.02
C GLY A 42 -1.46 5.78 -2.16
N SER A 43 -2.61 6.16 -2.69
CA SER A 43 -3.16 7.51 -2.75
C SER A 43 -4.66 7.41 -2.50
N ARG A 44 -5.22 8.36 -1.77
CA ARG A 44 -6.64 8.48 -1.53
C ARG A 44 -7.05 9.93 -1.74
N TYR A 45 -8.08 10.14 -2.54
CA TYR A 45 -8.60 11.46 -2.82
C TYR A 45 -10.06 11.57 -2.38
N TYR A 46 -10.36 12.52 -1.51
CA TYR A 46 -11.71 12.81 -1.03
C TYR A 46 -12.41 13.74 -2.02
N LEU A 47 -13.38 13.20 -2.75
CA LEU A 47 -14.29 13.96 -3.60
C LEU A 47 -15.22 14.82 -2.74
N THR A 48 -15.67 14.27 -1.61
CA THR A 48 -16.43 14.95 -0.56
C THR A 48 -15.93 14.47 0.81
N ASP A 49 -16.39 15.08 1.91
CA ASP A 49 -16.03 14.65 3.27
C ASP A 49 -16.35 13.17 3.56
N LYS A 50 -17.27 12.60 2.77
CA LYS A 50 -17.72 11.22 2.91
C LYS A 50 -17.28 10.31 1.76
N LEU A 51 -17.17 10.81 0.53
CA LEU A 51 -16.79 10.00 -0.62
C LEU A 51 -15.31 10.18 -0.95
N PHE A 52 -14.58 9.08 -1.00
CA PHE A 52 -13.19 9.07 -1.43
C PHE A 52 -12.93 7.98 -2.46
N VAL A 53 -11.97 8.24 -3.35
CA VAL A 53 -11.38 7.21 -4.21
C VAL A 53 -10.02 6.84 -3.66
N ASN A 54 -9.65 5.57 -3.75
CA ASN A 54 -8.32 5.10 -3.44
C ASN A 54 -7.67 4.52 -4.70
N LEU A 55 -6.37 4.73 -4.81
CA LEU A 55 -5.50 4.17 -5.82
C LEU A 55 -4.30 3.61 -5.07
N ALA A 56 -3.99 2.34 -5.22
CA ALA A 56 -2.81 1.74 -4.63
C ALA A 56 -2.07 0.89 -5.65
N LEU A 57 -0.79 1.12 -5.81
CA LEU A 57 0.07 0.36 -6.70
C LEU A 57 0.98 -0.53 -5.84
N LYS A 58 0.87 -1.84 -6.00
CA LYS A 58 1.79 -2.80 -5.39
C LYS A 58 2.85 -3.20 -6.41
N THR A 59 4.12 -3.04 -6.03
CA THR A 59 5.28 -3.32 -6.87
C THR A 59 6.13 -4.40 -6.21
N HIS A 60 6.49 -5.45 -6.96
CA HIS A 60 7.54 -6.39 -6.55
C HIS A 60 8.83 -6.03 -7.28
N PHE A 61 9.93 -5.81 -6.55
CA PHE A 61 11.27 -5.65 -7.15
C PHE A 61 11.35 -4.67 -8.32
N ALA A 62 10.66 -3.51 -8.20
CA ALA A 62 10.57 -2.45 -9.21
C ALA A 62 9.73 -2.74 -10.47
N VAL A 63 9.07 -3.91 -10.57
CA VAL A 63 8.06 -4.20 -11.60
C VAL A 63 6.67 -3.94 -11.02
N ALA A 64 5.94 -3.01 -11.65
CA ALA A 64 4.59 -2.62 -11.24
C ALA A 64 3.59 -3.71 -11.67
N ASP A 65 3.31 -4.67 -10.77
CA ASP A 65 2.43 -5.81 -11.09
C ASP A 65 0.95 -5.46 -10.99
N PHE A 66 0.52 -4.72 -9.95
CA PHE A 66 -0.90 -4.56 -9.65
C PHE A 66 -1.27 -3.15 -9.23
N ILE A 67 -2.15 -2.54 -10.02
CA ILE A 67 -2.88 -1.32 -9.67
C ILE A 67 -4.21 -1.74 -9.05
N GLU A 68 -4.39 -1.42 -7.78
CA GLU A 68 -5.67 -1.47 -7.08
C GLU A 68 -6.30 -0.08 -7.14
N TYR A 69 -7.58 -0.02 -7.47
CA TYR A 69 -8.37 1.20 -7.41
C TYR A 69 -9.72 0.89 -6.80
N GLY A 70 -10.28 1.86 -6.09
CA GLY A 70 -11.51 1.67 -5.35
C GLY A 70 -12.17 2.98 -5.02
N VAL A 71 -13.44 2.88 -4.64
CA VAL A 71 -14.21 3.98 -4.07
C VAL A 71 -14.68 3.54 -2.70
N GLY A 72 -14.60 4.46 -1.73
CA GLY A 72 -14.99 4.24 -0.36
C GLY A 72 -15.89 5.36 0.14
N TYR A 73 -16.73 5.01 1.09
CA TYR A 73 -17.61 5.95 1.77
C TYR A 73 -17.30 5.95 3.27
N ARG A 74 -16.97 7.11 3.83
CA ARG A 74 -16.77 7.34 5.25
C ARG A 74 -18.13 7.58 5.90
N LEU A 75 -18.48 6.70 6.84
CA LEU A 75 -19.77 6.69 7.56
C LEU A 75 -19.80 7.63 8.79
N HIS A 76 -18.85 8.56 8.92
CA HIS A 76 -18.79 9.48 10.07
C HIS A 76 -19.45 10.83 9.75
#